data_AF-A0A5B0SLT5-F1
#
_entry.id   AF-A0A5B0SLT5-F1
#
_cell.length_a   1.000
_cell.length_b   1.000
_cell.length_c   1.000
_cell.angle_alpha   90.00
_cell.angle_beta   90.00
_cell.angle_gamma   90.00
#
_symmetry.space_group_name_H-M   'P 1'
#
loop_
_entity.id
_entity.type
_entity.pdbx_description
1 polymer ?
#
loop_
_entity_poly.entity_id
_entity_poly.type
_entity_poly.pdbx_seq_one_letter_code
_entity_poly.pdbx_strand_id
1 'polypeptide(L)'
;MEPTRKNGRNSISDFVDQTHQDDDARMDALAVTKCCLRIALTLDNKAGYIPLSDEDPKAMVERARENRLGFAKCKCSNCLPAEADALINVIQQANVANFDALLNDPYSLEKDPRIVTKTRKRKMATPKGTCSYPQSLVNDLVEHLLHQFDVFYYNHLGPHAEFPADVFFGEVQARSIVGSIDQVISAMDEDLAVIEKLIGGQCFSGQLAAIRLSIKDWMEGDCYLLHLGQADRLDRFIEEEGIRVRQAMAEELARLQGLAEAKRAADKTHKAAFKAAEKARVAQEKADRRLAVAEDKAWEKQLMAAEKQAEKTRLAEEKRAAKTRATRDRAAARKAKKDGMGQANNELGPQGPGLVQEAHGPALGLGTGDCIPMVTNSNQGETRLDLRHSKRAQGDETNKIDEEEKLRVFANRRANADAKREFDSTMKANGIRRRRQDVKMKLLGAQAKREKRGQLHTAKVLRTGQLNAEIDSMRTDLLRGGALPDQSSSGS
;
A
#
# COMPACT_ATOMS: atom_id res chain seq x y z
N MET A 1 -2.16 24.24 -40.36
CA MET A 1 -1.99 23.62 -39.03
C MET A 1 -2.10 22.12 -39.20
N GLU A 2 -1.27 21.34 -38.51
CA GLU A 2 -1.41 19.88 -38.53
C GLU A 2 -2.76 19.49 -37.90
N PRO A 3 -3.64 18.72 -38.59
CA PRO A 3 -4.94 18.35 -38.03
C PRO A 3 -4.85 17.47 -36.80
N THR A 4 -3.76 16.71 -36.65
CA THR A 4 -3.51 15.82 -35.53
C THR A 4 -2.01 15.78 -35.21
N ARG A 5 -1.64 16.12 -33.98
CA ARG A 5 -0.27 16.05 -33.46
C ARG A 5 -0.13 14.86 -32.51
N LYS A 6 0.95 14.10 -32.64
CA LYS A 6 1.24 12.96 -31.75
C LYS A 6 1.50 13.48 -30.34
N ASN A 7 0.68 13.05 -29.37
CA ASN A 7 0.67 13.53 -27.98
C ASN A 7 0.20 14.98 -27.77
N GLY A 8 -0.38 15.62 -28.80
CA GLY A 8 -1.02 16.94 -28.68
C GLY A 8 -2.50 16.83 -28.30
N ARG A 9 -3.07 17.95 -27.85
CA ARG A 9 -4.51 18.11 -27.61
C ARG A 9 -5.23 18.33 -28.94
N ASN A 10 -5.80 17.26 -29.50
CA ASN A 10 -6.34 17.24 -30.87
C ASN A 10 -7.85 17.51 -30.92
N SER A 11 -8.48 17.66 -29.76
CA SER A 11 -9.90 17.96 -29.64
C SER A 11 -10.15 18.99 -28.53
N ILE A 12 -11.25 19.72 -28.61
CA ILE A 12 -11.64 20.71 -27.58
C ILE A 12 -11.79 20.03 -26.20
N SER A 13 -12.24 18.76 -26.16
CA SER A 13 -12.37 17.97 -24.93
C SER A 13 -11.03 17.65 -24.24
N ASP A 14 -9.91 17.76 -24.93
CA ASP A 14 -8.59 17.50 -24.35
C ASP A 14 -8.10 18.67 -23.47
N PHE A 15 -8.83 19.80 -23.46
CA PHE A 15 -8.52 20.98 -22.67
C PHE A 15 -9.33 20.99 -21.36
N VAL A 16 -8.70 20.53 -20.28
CA VAL A 16 -9.32 20.50 -18.93
C VAL A 16 -9.57 21.91 -18.39
N ASP A 17 -8.58 22.80 -18.51
CA ASP A 17 -8.71 24.24 -18.24
C ASP A 17 -8.58 25.01 -19.55
N GLN A 18 -9.68 25.61 -20.01
CA GLN A 18 -9.74 26.28 -21.30
C GLN A 18 -8.97 27.63 -21.31
N THR A 19 -8.74 28.22 -20.14
CA THR A 19 -8.09 29.55 -19.99
C THR A 19 -6.63 29.47 -19.56
N HIS A 20 -6.17 28.36 -18.98
CA HIS A 20 -4.78 28.16 -18.59
C HIS A 20 -4.07 27.27 -19.62
N GLN A 21 -3.35 27.91 -20.54
CA GLN A 21 -2.64 27.26 -21.64
C GLN A 21 -1.15 27.58 -21.54
N ASP A 22 -0.29 26.55 -21.49
CA ASP A 22 1.14 26.70 -21.73
C ASP A 22 1.42 26.88 -23.24
N ASP A 23 2.66 27.12 -23.64
CA ASP A 23 3.00 27.40 -25.04
C ASP A 23 2.61 26.25 -25.99
N ASP A 24 2.76 24.99 -25.57
CA ASP A 24 2.30 23.84 -26.36
C ASP A 24 0.76 23.79 -26.43
N ALA A 25 0.06 24.01 -25.32
CA ALA A 25 -1.40 24.04 -25.31
C ALA A 25 -1.97 25.21 -26.12
N ARG A 26 -1.28 26.36 -26.19
CA ARG A 26 -1.65 27.47 -27.08
C ARG A 26 -1.54 27.06 -28.55
N MET A 27 -0.46 26.37 -28.93
CA MET A 27 -0.31 25.87 -30.31
C MET A 27 -1.40 24.86 -30.67
N ASP A 28 -1.71 23.94 -29.75
CA ASP A 28 -2.78 22.96 -29.93
C ASP A 28 -4.17 23.65 -29.96
N ALA A 29 -4.40 24.66 -29.10
CA ALA A 29 -5.63 25.43 -29.06
C ALA A 29 -5.85 26.21 -30.36
N LEU A 30 -4.80 26.76 -30.97
CA LEU A 30 -4.88 27.43 -32.27
C LEU A 30 -5.26 26.47 -33.41
N ALA A 31 -4.88 25.20 -33.30
CA ALA A 31 -5.23 24.19 -34.30
C ALA A 31 -6.71 23.78 -34.24
N VAL A 32 -7.31 23.81 -33.04
CA VAL A 32 -8.67 23.29 -32.78
C VAL A 32 -9.71 24.37 -32.51
N THR A 33 -9.31 25.63 -32.33
CA THR A 33 -10.22 26.74 -32.01
C THR A 33 -11.27 26.93 -33.10
N LYS A 34 -12.52 27.13 -32.67
CA LYS A 34 -13.62 27.53 -33.54
C LYS A 34 -13.82 29.05 -33.59
N CYS A 35 -13.08 29.80 -32.78
CA CYS A 35 -13.18 31.25 -32.75
C CYS A 35 -12.63 31.89 -34.02
N CYS A 36 -13.08 33.12 -34.32
CA CYS A 36 -12.42 33.95 -35.32
C CYS A 36 -10.91 34.07 -35.04
N LEU A 37 -10.06 33.75 -36.02
CA LEU A 37 -8.59 33.77 -35.84
C LEU A 37 -8.06 35.17 -35.48
N ARG A 38 -8.68 36.24 -36.00
CA ARG A 38 -8.31 37.62 -35.64
C ARG A 38 -8.54 37.90 -34.16
N ILE A 39 -9.69 37.46 -33.63
CA ILE A 39 -10.04 37.60 -32.22
C ILE A 39 -9.16 36.69 -31.36
N ALA A 40 -8.98 35.43 -31.78
CA ALA A 40 -8.18 34.44 -31.07
C ALA A 40 -6.74 34.90 -30.88
N LEU A 41 -6.08 35.37 -31.94
CA LEU A 41 -4.70 35.90 -31.88
C LEU A 41 -4.62 37.22 -31.08
N THR A 42 -5.68 38.03 -31.10
CA THR A 42 -5.72 39.25 -30.27
C THR A 42 -5.80 38.91 -28.79
N LEU A 43 -6.60 37.90 -28.44
CA LEU A 43 -6.72 37.43 -27.06
C LEU A 43 -5.47 36.69 -26.60
N ASP A 44 -4.80 35.96 -27.47
CA ASP A 44 -3.50 35.35 -27.16
C ASP A 44 -2.50 36.43 -26.73
N ASN A 45 -2.38 37.50 -27.52
CA ASN A 45 -1.48 38.62 -27.22
C ASN A 45 -1.87 39.43 -25.97
N LYS A 46 -3.17 39.57 -25.67
CA LYS A 46 -3.66 40.39 -24.54
C LYS A 46 -3.79 39.62 -23.23
N ALA A 47 -4.20 38.35 -23.29
CA ALA A 47 -4.62 37.55 -22.15
C ALA A 47 -3.82 36.25 -21.99
N GLY A 48 -2.94 35.90 -22.93
CA GLY A 48 -2.03 34.77 -22.83
C GLY A 48 -2.67 33.40 -23.07
N TYR A 49 -3.82 33.34 -23.74
CA TYR A 49 -4.46 32.08 -24.12
C TYR A 49 -5.33 32.23 -25.37
N ILE A 50 -5.61 31.12 -26.04
CA ILE A 50 -6.43 31.07 -27.24
C ILE A 50 -7.83 30.55 -26.90
N PRO A 51 -8.90 31.32 -27.14
CA PRO A 51 -10.26 30.86 -26.86
C PRO A 51 -10.62 29.68 -27.76
N LEU A 52 -11.29 28.67 -27.22
CA LEU A 52 -11.66 27.45 -27.97
C LEU A 52 -13.06 27.55 -28.59
N SER A 53 -13.92 28.41 -28.05
CA SER A 53 -15.33 28.55 -28.43
C SER A 53 -15.75 30.02 -28.49
N ASP A 54 -16.70 30.34 -29.37
CA ASP A 54 -17.20 31.71 -29.56
C ASP A 54 -17.97 32.25 -28.34
N GLU A 55 -18.40 31.36 -27.46
CA GLU A 55 -19.05 31.67 -26.18
C GLU A 55 -18.04 32.08 -25.08
N ASP A 56 -16.73 32.12 -25.35
CA ASP A 56 -15.75 32.63 -24.40
C ASP A 56 -16.06 34.12 -24.07
N PRO A 57 -16.20 34.50 -22.79
CA PRO A 57 -16.56 35.86 -22.39
C PRO A 57 -15.61 36.93 -22.95
N LYS A 58 -14.31 36.67 -23.00
CA LYS A 58 -13.33 37.62 -23.54
C LYS A 58 -13.41 37.67 -25.08
N ALA A 59 -13.72 36.55 -25.74
CA ALA A 59 -13.95 36.51 -27.18
C ALA A 59 -15.19 37.33 -27.58
N MET A 60 -16.28 37.22 -26.81
CA MET A 60 -17.49 38.02 -27.03
C MET A 60 -17.24 39.52 -26.84
N VAL A 61 -16.48 39.90 -25.80
CA VAL A 61 -16.12 41.31 -25.54
C VAL A 61 -15.25 41.87 -26.67
N GLU A 62 -14.26 41.11 -27.13
CA GLU A 62 -13.39 41.54 -28.23
C GLU A 62 -14.16 41.65 -29.55
N ARG A 63 -15.08 40.71 -29.82
CA ARG A 63 -16.01 40.77 -30.97
C ARG A 63 -16.87 42.03 -30.93
N ALA A 64 -17.45 42.35 -29.77
CA ALA A 64 -18.23 43.57 -29.59
C ALA A 64 -17.39 44.84 -29.81
N ARG A 65 -16.12 44.82 -29.39
CA ARG A 65 -15.17 45.92 -29.62
C ARG A 65 -14.88 46.12 -31.12
N GLU A 66 -14.59 45.05 -31.86
CA GLU A 66 -14.36 45.10 -33.31
C GLU A 66 -15.58 45.67 -34.05
N ASN A 67 -16.78 45.21 -33.70
CA ASN A 67 -18.04 45.71 -34.28
C ASN A 67 -18.24 47.20 -34.01
N ARG A 68 -18.02 47.64 -32.76
CA ARG A 68 -18.16 49.05 -32.37
C ARG A 68 -17.18 49.97 -33.11
N LEU A 69 -15.98 49.48 -33.42
CA LEU A 69 -14.95 50.22 -34.15
C LEU A 69 -15.09 50.10 -35.67
N GLY A 70 -16.11 49.41 -36.17
CA GLY A 70 -16.37 49.29 -37.60
C GLY A 70 -15.34 48.46 -38.35
N PHE A 71 -14.71 47.47 -37.70
CA PHE A 71 -13.77 46.58 -38.39
C PHE A 71 -14.48 45.80 -39.50
N ALA A 72 -13.82 45.61 -40.63
CA ALA A 72 -14.32 44.77 -41.71
C ALA A 72 -14.55 43.33 -41.20
N LYS A 73 -15.57 42.65 -41.76
CA LYS A 73 -15.86 41.25 -41.43
C LYS A 73 -14.62 40.38 -41.71
N CYS A 74 -14.30 39.49 -40.78
CA CYS A 74 -13.14 38.62 -40.91
C CYS A 74 -13.42 37.54 -41.96
N LYS A 75 -12.47 37.29 -42.87
CA LYS A 75 -12.50 36.23 -43.88
C LYS A 75 -11.63 35.01 -43.53
N CYS A 76 -11.34 34.80 -42.25
CA CYS A 76 -10.55 33.63 -41.83
C CYS A 76 -11.34 32.33 -42.01
N SER A 77 -10.64 31.19 -41.99
CA SER A 77 -11.23 29.85 -42.14
C SER A 77 -12.35 29.55 -41.15
N ASN A 78 -12.32 30.13 -39.96
CA ASN A 78 -13.36 29.92 -38.94
C ASN A 78 -14.59 30.84 -39.15
N CYS A 79 -14.43 31.96 -39.85
CA CYS A 79 -15.54 32.90 -40.13
C CYS A 79 -16.21 32.62 -41.47
N LEU A 80 -15.46 32.14 -42.47
CA LEU A 80 -15.96 31.79 -43.81
C LEU A 80 -15.37 30.42 -44.23
N PRO A 81 -15.82 29.32 -43.60
CA PRO A 81 -15.28 27.99 -43.89
C PRO A 81 -15.49 27.56 -45.34
N ALA A 82 -16.66 27.88 -45.93
CA ALA A 82 -16.96 27.53 -47.32
C ALA A 82 -16.04 28.22 -48.33
N GLU A 83 -15.71 29.50 -48.13
CA GLU A 83 -14.77 30.23 -48.98
C GLU A 83 -13.33 29.69 -48.79
N ALA A 84 -12.94 29.35 -47.57
CA ALA A 84 -11.64 28.75 -47.29
C ALA A 84 -11.47 27.38 -47.96
N ASP A 85 -12.50 26.52 -47.90
CA ASP A 85 -12.52 25.22 -48.57
C ASP A 85 -12.48 25.39 -50.10
N ALA A 86 -13.23 26.34 -50.64
CA ALA A 86 -13.19 26.68 -52.06
C ALA A 86 -11.77 27.11 -52.47
N LEU A 87 -11.14 27.99 -51.69
CA LEU A 87 -9.78 28.47 -51.94
C LEU A 87 -8.77 27.31 -51.94
N ILE A 88 -8.80 26.41 -50.94
CA ILE A 88 -7.90 25.24 -50.87
C ILE A 88 -8.01 24.37 -52.11
N ASN A 89 -9.20 24.26 -52.71
CA ASN A 89 -9.42 23.44 -53.91
C ASN A 89 -8.75 24.00 -55.17
N VAL A 90 -8.55 25.32 -55.24
CA VAL A 90 -8.04 26.02 -56.44
C VAL A 90 -6.68 26.70 -56.23
N ILE A 91 -6.18 26.80 -54.99
CA ILE A 91 -4.93 27.51 -54.64
C ILE A 91 -3.70 26.98 -55.37
N GLN A 92 -3.70 25.71 -55.77
CA GLN A 92 -2.61 25.11 -56.56
C GLN A 92 -2.47 25.72 -57.96
N GLN A 93 -3.52 26.41 -58.44
CA GLN A 93 -3.58 27.11 -59.72
C GLN A 93 -3.26 28.61 -59.56
N ALA A 94 -2.92 29.05 -58.35
CA ALA A 94 -2.56 30.43 -58.08
C ALA A 94 -1.20 30.77 -58.70
N ASN A 95 -1.14 31.92 -59.35
CA ASN A 95 0.05 32.54 -59.90
C ASN A 95 0.03 34.04 -59.57
N VAL A 96 1.12 34.74 -59.86
CA VAL A 96 1.28 36.16 -59.53
C VAL A 96 0.18 37.04 -60.14
N ALA A 97 -0.36 36.67 -61.30
CA ALA A 97 -1.36 37.47 -62.01
C ALA A 97 -2.80 37.26 -61.48
N ASN A 98 -3.12 36.08 -60.93
CA ASN A 98 -4.47 35.73 -60.48
C ASN A 98 -4.63 35.66 -58.95
N PHE A 99 -3.55 35.79 -58.18
CA PHE A 99 -3.55 35.62 -56.72
C PHE A 99 -4.56 36.53 -56.01
N ASP A 100 -4.55 37.83 -56.29
CA ASP A 100 -5.44 38.79 -55.63
C ASP A 100 -6.91 38.58 -56.01
N ALA A 101 -7.18 38.24 -57.28
CA ALA A 101 -8.52 37.90 -57.73
C ALA A 101 -9.04 36.62 -57.03
N LEU A 102 -8.19 35.61 -56.93
CA LEU A 102 -8.48 34.34 -56.28
C LEU A 102 -8.74 34.46 -54.77
N LEU A 103 -8.02 35.34 -54.07
CA LEU A 103 -8.26 35.64 -52.65
C LEU A 103 -9.56 36.41 -52.40
N ASN A 104 -9.99 37.22 -53.38
CA ASN A 104 -11.23 37.98 -53.26
C ASN A 104 -12.47 37.15 -53.63
N ASP A 105 -12.35 36.28 -54.64
CA ASP A 105 -13.39 35.36 -55.08
C ASP A 105 -12.79 33.99 -55.48
N PRO A 106 -12.80 33.00 -54.58
CA PRO A 106 -12.25 31.67 -54.88
C PRO A 106 -13.10 30.87 -55.87
N TYR A 107 -14.31 31.33 -56.20
CA TYR A 107 -15.20 30.68 -57.18
C TYR A 107 -14.99 31.18 -58.60
N SER A 108 -14.18 32.23 -58.77
CA SER A 108 -13.86 32.82 -60.08
C SER A 108 -13.03 31.90 -60.99
N LEU A 109 -12.38 30.87 -60.43
CA LEU A 109 -11.55 29.91 -61.15
C LEU A 109 -12.14 28.51 -61.07
N GLU A 110 -12.30 27.86 -62.22
CA GLU A 110 -12.61 26.44 -62.30
C GLU A 110 -11.37 25.59 -61.97
N LYS A 111 -11.58 24.41 -61.38
CA LYS A 111 -10.51 23.49 -61.01
C LYS A 111 -10.03 22.68 -62.22
N ASP A 112 -8.76 22.82 -62.60
CA ASP A 112 -8.16 21.96 -63.63
C ASP A 112 -8.04 20.51 -63.11
N PRO A 113 -8.72 19.53 -63.74
CA PRO A 113 -8.64 18.13 -63.34
C PRO A 113 -7.27 17.48 -63.54
N ARG A 114 -6.37 18.10 -64.31
CA ARG A 114 -4.99 17.63 -64.53
C ARG A 114 -4.08 17.94 -63.35
N ILE A 115 -4.42 18.96 -62.54
CA ILE A 115 -3.68 19.34 -61.35
C ILE A 115 -4.18 18.48 -60.18
N VAL A 116 -3.51 17.35 -59.98
CA VAL A 116 -3.83 16.40 -58.92
C VAL A 116 -2.78 16.49 -57.82
N THR A 117 -3.20 16.72 -56.58
CA THR A 117 -2.35 16.55 -55.41
C THR A 117 -1.85 15.10 -55.35
N LYS A 118 -0.55 14.87 -55.55
CA LYS A 118 0.05 13.55 -55.32
C LYS A 118 -0.04 13.21 -53.84
N THR A 119 -1.07 12.47 -53.44
CA THR A 119 -1.13 11.87 -52.12
C THR A 119 -0.11 10.75 -52.07
N ARG A 120 0.93 10.93 -51.23
CA ARG A 120 1.87 9.86 -50.92
C ARG A 120 1.06 8.69 -50.35
N LYS A 121 0.94 7.59 -51.10
CA LYS A 121 0.38 6.35 -50.57
C LYS A 121 1.18 6.02 -49.31
N ARG A 122 0.50 6.00 -48.17
CA ARG A 122 1.11 5.59 -46.91
C ARG A 122 1.63 4.17 -47.15
N LYS A 123 2.94 3.94 -46.98
CA LYS A 123 3.47 2.56 -46.99
C LYS A 123 2.62 1.80 -45.98
N MET A 124 1.89 0.78 -46.42
CA MET A 124 1.23 -0.13 -45.48
C MET A 124 2.33 -0.63 -44.56
N ALA A 125 2.11 -0.53 -43.25
CA ALA A 125 3.03 -1.09 -42.29
C ALA A 125 3.06 -2.59 -42.58
N THR A 126 4.14 -3.06 -43.20
CA THR A 126 4.42 -4.48 -43.25
C THR A 126 4.48 -4.96 -41.79
N PRO A 127 3.92 -6.14 -41.49
CA PRO A 127 4.11 -6.76 -40.19
C PRO A 127 5.61 -6.72 -39.88
N LYS A 128 5.99 -6.33 -38.66
CA LYS A 128 7.37 -6.47 -38.24
C LYS A 128 7.69 -7.96 -38.32
N GLY A 129 8.61 -8.34 -39.20
CA GLY A 129 9.12 -9.71 -39.28
C GLY A 129 9.55 -10.16 -37.88
N THR A 130 9.21 -11.39 -37.54
CA THR A 130 9.70 -12.03 -36.32
C THR A 130 10.65 -13.14 -36.70
N CYS A 131 11.77 -13.16 -35.99
CA CYS A 131 12.75 -14.22 -36.05
C CYS A 131 13.05 -14.63 -34.62
N SER A 132 12.68 -15.86 -34.28
CA SER A 132 12.87 -16.44 -32.96
C SER A 132 14.27 -17.05 -32.76
N TYR A 133 15.05 -17.18 -33.84
CA TYR A 133 16.32 -17.90 -33.86
C TYR A 133 17.51 -17.10 -33.28
N PRO A 134 18.50 -17.78 -32.68
CA PRO A 134 19.74 -17.15 -32.22
C PRO A 134 20.58 -16.66 -33.42
N GLN A 135 21.43 -15.66 -33.19
CA GLN A 135 22.19 -14.98 -34.25
C GLN A 135 23.09 -15.93 -35.06
N SER A 136 23.63 -16.97 -34.44
CA SER A 136 24.44 -17.99 -35.12
C SER A 136 23.62 -18.75 -36.16
N LEU A 137 22.42 -19.20 -35.79
CA LEU A 137 21.51 -19.93 -36.67
C LEU A 137 20.93 -19.02 -37.76
N VAL A 138 20.70 -17.74 -37.45
CA VAL A 138 20.32 -16.72 -38.43
C VAL A 138 21.39 -16.57 -39.51
N ASN A 139 22.67 -16.48 -39.12
CA ASN A 139 23.75 -16.33 -40.08
C ASN A 139 23.95 -17.59 -40.93
N ASP A 140 23.86 -18.78 -40.32
CA ASP A 140 23.92 -20.06 -41.02
C ASP A 140 22.83 -20.18 -42.09
N LEU A 141 21.58 -19.84 -41.74
CA LEU A 141 20.49 -19.83 -42.72
C LEU A 141 20.71 -18.78 -43.83
N VAL A 142 21.23 -17.60 -43.51
CA VAL A 142 21.56 -16.59 -44.54
C VAL A 142 22.60 -17.12 -45.51
N GLU A 143 23.69 -17.71 -45.00
CA GLU A 143 24.75 -18.30 -45.83
C GLU A 143 24.22 -19.47 -46.68
N HIS A 144 23.41 -20.34 -46.09
CA HIS A 144 22.76 -21.44 -46.79
C HIS A 144 21.88 -20.94 -47.95
N LEU A 145 21.05 -19.92 -47.72
CA LEU A 145 20.18 -19.37 -48.75
C LEU A 145 20.95 -18.72 -49.90
N LEU A 146 22.03 -18.00 -49.61
CA LEU A 146 22.90 -17.42 -50.65
C LEU A 146 23.58 -18.51 -51.47
N HIS A 147 24.17 -19.51 -50.81
CA HIS A 147 24.84 -20.62 -51.48
C HIS A 147 23.88 -21.43 -52.36
N GLN A 148 22.71 -21.80 -51.84
CA GLN A 148 21.71 -22.54 -52.63
C GLN A 148 21.17 -21.71 -53.79
N PHE A 149 21.00 -20.40 -53.59
CA PHE A 149 20.59 -19.51 -54.67
C PHE A 149 21.66 -19.40 -55.76
N ASP A 150 22.94 -19.31 -55.41
CA ASP A 150 24.04 -19.31 -56.37
C ASP A 150 24.03 -20.59 -57.21
N VAL A 151 23.91 -21.76 -56.56
CA VAL A 151 23.82 -23.06 -57.25
C VAL A 151 22.62 -23.09 -58.20
N PHE A 152 21.45 -22.66 -57.74
CA PHE A 152 20.26 -22.55 -58.58
C PHE A 152 20.47 -21.60 -59.77
N TYR A 153 21.08 -20.43 -59.52
CA TYR A 153 21.34 -19.41 -60.53
C TYR A 153 22.27 -19.92 -61.63
N TYR A 154 23.39 -20.55 -61.24
CA TYR A 154 24.33 -21.17 -62.18
C TYR A 154 23.68 -22.29 -63.00
N ASN A 155 22.84 -23.12 -62.38
CA ASN A 155 22.13 -24.19 -63.08
C ASN A 155 21.04 -23.66 -64.03
N HIS A 156 20.39 -22.55 -63.68
CA HIS A 156 19.27 -21.99 -64.44
C HIS A 156 19.72 -21.11 -65.63
N LEU A 157 20.76 -20.29 -65.45
CA LEU A 157 21.22 -19.32 -66.45
C LEU A 157 22.59 -19.67 -67.08
N GLY A 158 23.31 -20.63 -66.49
CA GLY A 158 24.62 -21.07 -66.98
C GLY A 158 25.78 -20.14 -66.58
N PRO A 159 27.03 -20.49 -66.97
CA PRO A 159 28.25 -19.80 -66.55
C PRO A 159 28.46 -18.42 -67.22
N HIS A 160 27.59 -18.02 -68.15
CA HIS A 160 27.71 -16.78 -68.94
C HIS A 160 26.52 -15.83 -68.72
N ALA A 161 25.90 -15.86 -67.55
CA ALA A 161 24.88 -14.88 -67.19
C ALA A 161 25.45 -13.45 -67.26
N GLU A 162 24.66 -12.52 -67.80
CA GLU A 162 25.06 -11.11 -67.97
C GLU A 162 25.26 -10.39 -66.63
N PHE A 163 24.59 -10.87 -65.58
CA PHE A 163 24.64 -10.31 -64.24
C PHE A 163 25.01 -11.40 -63.22
N PRO A 164 25.66 -11.04 -62.10
CA PRO A 164 25.87 -11.96 -61.00
C PRO A 164 24.57 -12.24 -60.21
N ALA A 165 24.55 -13.36 -59.49
CA ALA A 165 23.38 -13.83 -58.72
C ALA A 165 22.96 -12.84 -57.62
N ASP A 166 23.93 -12.17 -57.00
CA ASP A 166 23.74 -11.18 -55.92
C ASP A 166 22.87 -9.97 -56.34
N VAL A 167 22.81 -9.64 -57.64
CA VAL A 167 21.94 -8.61 -58.19
C VAL A 167 20.46 -8.96 -58.01
N PHE A 168 20.12 -10.26 -58.08
CA PHE A 168 18.75 -10.74 -57.95
C PHE A 168 18.42 -11.18 -56.53
N PHE A 169 19.39 -11.75 -55.83
CA PHE A 169 19.24 -12.20 -54.46
C PHE A 169 20.58 -12.12 -53.72
N GLY A 170 20.74 -11.04 -52.96
CA GLY A 170 21.93 -10.81 -52.15
C GLY A 170 21.65 -10.91 -50.66
N GLU A 171 22.66 -10.56 -49.87
CA GLU A 171 22.62 -10.65 -48.41
C GLU A 171 21.46 -9.86 -47.80
N VAL A 172 21.09 -8.72 -48.39
CA VAL A 172 19.97 -7.89 -47.91
C VAL A 172 18.65 -8.63 -48.01
N GLN A 173 18.40 -9.30 -49.14
CA GLN A 173 17.18 -10.08 -49.37
C GLN A 173 17.16 -11.33 -48.50
N ALA A 174 18.28 -12.04 -48.39
CA ALA A 174 18.41 -13.20 -47.51
C ALA A 174 18.13 -12.83 -46.04
N ARG A 175 18.73 -11.75 -45.53
CA ARG A 175 18.47 -11.25 -44.17
C ARG A 175 17.02 -10.78 -43.97
N SER A 176 16.38 -10.22 -44.99
CA SER A 176 14.96 -9.84 -44.95
C SER A 176 14.04 -11.05 -44.76
N ILE A 177 14.33 -12.14 -45.49
CA ILE A 177 13.62 -13.42 -45.37
C ILE A 177 13.83 -14.02 -43.97
N VAL A 178 15.09 -14.13 -43.53
CA VAL A 178 15.40 -14.73 -42.23
C VAL A 178 14.85 -13.89 -41.07
N GLY A 179 14.85 -12.56 -41.20
CA GLY A 179 14.22 -11.65 -40.24
C GLY A 179 12.71 -11.82 -40.11
N SER A 180 12.06 -12.46 -41.08
CA SER A 180 10.63 -12.78 -41.09
C SER A 180 10.37 -14.29 -41.20
N ILE A 181 11.32 -15.12 -40.75
CA ILE A 181 11.30 -16.56 -40.99
C ILE A 181 10.10 -17.25 -40.35
N ASP A 182 9.63 -16.78 -39.19
CA ASP A 182 8.45 -17.35 -38.54
C ASP A 182 7.20 -17.18 -39.43
N GLN A 183 7.07 -16.03 -40.10
CA GLN A 183 5.97 -15.76 -41.05
C GLN A 183 6.11 -16.60 -42.32
N VAL A 184 7.34 -16.77 -42.80
CA VAL A 184 7.63 -17.57 -44.00
C VAL A 184 7.33 -19.05 -43.75
N ILE A 185 7.73 -19.60 -42.60
CA ILE A 185 7.44 -20.98 -42.21
C ILE A 185 5.93 -21.19 -42.04
N SER A 186 5.23 -20.26 -41.37
CA SER A 186 3.79 -20.37 -41.16
C SER A 186 2.97 -20.35 -42.46
N ALA A 187 3.49 -19.72 -43.52
CA ALA A 187 2.82 -19.61 -44.83
C ALA A 187 3.43 -20.53 -45.90
N MET A 188 4.37 -21.40 -45.52
CA MET A 188 5.28 -22.10 -46.44
C MET A 188 4.58 -23.01 -47.45
N ASP A 189 3.44 -23.60 -47.07
CA ASP A 189 2.69 -24.53 -47.92
C ASP A 189 1.57 -23.84 -48.73
N GLU A 190 1.18 -22.61 -48.37
CA GLU A 190 0.01 -21.96 -48.96
C GLU A 190 0.32 -20.82 -49.95
N ASP A 191 1.38 -20.03 -49.73
CA ASP A 191 1.59 -18.82 -50.55
C ASP A 191 3.06 -18.37 -50.68
N LEU A 192 3.54 -18.23 -51.92
CA LEU A 192 4.87 -17.67 -52.24
C LEU A 192 4.91 -16.13 -52.17
N ALA A 193 3.75 -15.46 -52.07
CA ALA A 193 3.67 -14.00 -52.05
C ALA A 193 4.32 -13.37 -50.81
N VAL A 194 4.50 -14.13 -49.72
CA VAL A 194 5.25 -13.65 -48.55
C VAL A 194 6.72 -13.47 -48.91
N ILE A 195 7.32 -14.47 -49.57
CA ILE A 195 8.72 -14.41 -50.02
C ILE A 195 8.89 -13.33 -51.09
N GLU A 196 7.97 -13.25 -52.06
CA GLU A 196 7.99 -12.23 -53.12
C GLU A 196 8.00 -10.80 -52.55
N LYS A 197 7.15 -10.52 -51.55
CA LYS A 197 7.10 -9.22 -50.88
C LYS A 197 8.39 -8.90 -50.11
N LEU A 198 9.05 -9.90 -49.55
CA LEU A 198 10.27 -9.74 -48.74
C LEU A 198 11.52 -9.52 -49.58
N ILE A 199 11.61 -10.15 -50.74
CA ILE A 199 12.71 -9.96 -51.70
C ILE A 199 12.57 -8.59 -52.37
N GLY A 200 11.35 -8.24 -52.79
CA GLY A 200 11.04 -6.94 -53.40
C GLY A 200 11.80 -6.70 -54.71
N GLY A 201 11.18 -7.01 -55.85
CA GLY A 201 11.82 -6.81 -57.14
C GLY A 201 11.22 -7.68 -58.23
N GLN A 202 11.80 -7.64 -59.43
CA GLN A 202 11.47 -8.59 -60.50
C GLN A 202 12.10 -9.94 -60.17
N CYS A 203 11.27 -10.97 -60.01
CA CYS A 203 11.71 -12.35 -59.84
C CYS A 203 11.65 -13.07 -61.20
N PHE A 204 12.56 -14.00 -61.44
CA PHE A 204 12.49 -14.89 -62.60
C PHE A 204 11.82 -16.23 -62.25
N SER A 205 11.40 -16.96 -63.28
CA SER A 205 10.64 -18.20 -63.09
C SER A 205 11.42 -19.22 -62.25
N GLY A 206 10.77 -19.80 -61.24
CA GLY A 206 11.38 -20.79 -60.34
C GLY A 206 12.18 -20.22 -59.17
N GLN A 207 12.54 -18.93 -59.15
CA GLN A 207 13.33 -18.31 -58.07
C GLN A 207 12.67 -18.46 -56.69
N LEU A 208 11.39 -18.10 -56.57
CA LEU A 208 10.66 -18.17 -55.29
C LEU A 208 10.49 -19.62 -54.81
N ALA A 209 10.30 -20.55 -55.74
CA ALA A 209 10.17 -21.97 -55.44
C ALA A 209 11.51 -22.56 -54.97
N ALA A 210 12.63 -22.16 -55.60
CA ALA A 210 13.98 -22.56 -55.21
C ALA A 210 14.31 -22.07 -53.79
N ILE A 211 14.08 -20.79 -53.50
CA ILE A 211 14.32 -20.21 -52.17
C ILE A 211 13.48 -20.92 -51.10
N ARG A 212 12.20 -21.20 -51.39
CA ARG A 212 11.34 -21.96 -50.48
C ARG A 212 11.90 -23.37 -50.22
N LEU A 213 12.34 -24.07 -51.26
CA LEU A 213 12.91 -25.41 -51.14
C LEU A 213 14.18 -25.37 -50.29
N SER A 214 15.07 -24.40 -50.51
CA SER A 214 16.28 -24.21 -49.70
C SER A 214 15.98 -23.99 -48.22
N ILE A 215 14.88 -23.27 -47.88
CA ILE A 215 14.45 -23.15 -46.48
C ILE A 215 14.02 -24.51 -45.92
N LYS A 216 13.25 -25.31 -46.68
CA LYS A 216 12.83 -26.65 -46.25
C LYS A 216 14.03 -27.57 -46.05
N ASP A 217 14.93 -27.62 -47.03
CA ASP A 217 16.14 -28.46 -46.97
C ASP A 217 17.03 -28.08 -45.78
N TRP A 218 17.16 -26.79 -45.48
CA TRP A 218 17.87 -26.32 -44.29
C TRP A 218 17.20 -26.75 -42.98
N MET A 219 15.87 -26.72 -42.91
CA MET A 219 15.11 -27.20 -41.74
C MET A 219 15.22 -28.72 -41.56
N GLU A 220 15.56 -29.47 -42.60
CA GLU A 220 15.85 -30.91 -42.52
C GLU A 220 17.34 -31.18 -42.25
N GLY A 221 18.18 -30.14 -42.27
CA GLY A 221 19.62 -30.23 -42.10
C GLY A 221 20.08 -30.33 -40.64
N ASP A 222 21.30 -30.85 -40.46
CA ASP A 222 21.91 -31.11 -39.16
C ASP A 222 22.01 -29.86 -38.27
N CYS A 223 22.28 -28.68 -38.86
CA CYS A 223 22.43 -27.44 -38.09
C CYS A 223 21.13 -27.03 -37.39
N TYR A 224 19.98 -27.15 -38.08
CA TYR A 224 18.68 -26.85 -37.50
C TYR A 224 18.22 -27.94 -36.52
N LEU A 225 18.42 -29.22 -36.86
CA LEU A 225 18.08 -30.33 -35.98
C LEU A 225 18.88 -30.33 -34.67
N LEU A 226 20.17 -29.98 -34.74
CA LEU A 226 21.01 -29.80 -33.55
C LEU A 226 20.48 -28.68 -32.66
N HIS A 227 20.06 -27.55 -33.25
CA HIS A 227 19.45 -26.45 -32.51
C HIS A 227 18.17 -26.88 -31.78
N LEU A 228 17.29 -27.63 -32.45
CA LEU A 228 16.07 -28.16 -31.83
C LEU A 228 16.39 -29.09 -30.65
N GLY A 229 17.37 -29.98 -30.81
CA GLY A 229 17.81 -30.86 -29.73
C GLY A 229 18.43 -30.12 -28.54
N GLN A 230 19.20 -29.05 -28.80
CA GLN A 230 19.74 -28.19 -27.75
C GLN A 230 18.65 -27.41 -27.01
N ALA A 231 17.65 -26.90 -27.74
CA ALA A 231 16.52 -26.18 -27.16
C ALA A 231 15.70 -27.09 -26.24
N ASP A 232 15.35 -28.31 -26.68
CA ASP A 232 14.62 -29.29 -25.88
C ASP A 232 15.40 -29.70 -24.61
N ARG A 233 16.71 -29.93 -24.75
CA ARG A 233 17.57 -30.22 -23.60
C ARG A 233 17.58 -29.08 -22.58
N LEU A 234 17.62 -27.83 -23.04
CA LEU A 234 17.62 -26.66 -22.16
C LEU A 234 16.27 -26.49 -21.47
N ASP A 235 15.16 -26.67 -22.20
CA ASP A 235 13.81 -26.56 -21.64
C ASP A 235 13.58 -27.62 -20.56
N ARG A 236 13.96 -28.87 -20.83
CA ARG A 236 13.95 -29.94 -19.82
C ARG A 236 14.77 -29.57 -18.59
N PHE A 237 15.98 -29.06 -18.78
CA PHE A 237 16.82 -28.63 -17.66
C PHE A 237 16.17 -27.51 -16.84
N ILE A 238 15.56 -26.52 -17.50
CA ILE A 238 14.85 -25.42 -16.83
C ILE A 238 13.67 -25.94 -16.01
N GLU A 239 12.91 -26.90 -16.55
CA GLU A 239 11.78 -27.52 -15.84
C GLU A 239 12.24 -28.30 -14.61
N GLU A 240 13.24 -29.17 -14.77
CA GLU A 240 13.84 -29.97 -13.69
C GLU A 240 14.41 -29.07 -12.58
N GLU A 241 15.16 -28.03 -12.94
CA GLU A 241 15.71 -27.06 -11.99
C GLU A 241 14.62 -26.23 -11.32
N GLY A 242 13.58 -25.86 -12.08
CA GLY A 242 12.42 -25.14 -11.57
C GLY A 242 11.65 -25.94 -10.52
N ILE A 243 11.52 -27.27 -10.71
CA ILE A 243 10.92 -28.17 -9.71
C ILE A 243 11.77 -28.19 -8.44
N ARG A 244 13.08 -28.40 -8.59
CA ARG A 244 14.03 -28.47 -7.46
C ARG A 244 14.01 -27.20 -6.60
N VAL A 245 14.04 -26.03 -7.23
CA VAL A 245 14.00 -24.74 -6.53
C VAL A 245 12.68 -24.55 -5.78
N ARG A 246 11.54 -24.91 -6.40
CA ARG A 246 10.23 -24.83 -5.73
C ARG A 246 10.15 -25.75 -4.51
N GLN A 247 10.69 -26.96 -4.60
CA GLN A 247 10.75 -27.90 -3.49
C GLN A 247 11.61 -27.36 -2.35
N ALA A 248 12.84 -26.91 -2.64
CA ALA A 248 13.73 -26.33 -1.63
C ALA A 248 13.11 -25.09 -0.94
N MET A 249 12.41 -24.23 -1.68
CA MET A 249 11.70 -23.08 -1.09
C MET A 249 10.55 -23.51 -0.19
N ALA A 250 9.81 -24.57 -0.55
CA ALA A 250 8.72 -25.10 0.26
C ALA A 250 9.23 -25.73 1.56
N GLU A 251 10.34 -26.47 1.50
CA GLU A 251 11.01 -27.05 2.67
C GLU A 251 11.51 -25.96 3.63
N GLU A 252 12.16 -24.92 3.11
CA GLU A 252 12.64 -23.80 3.94
C GLU A 252 11.47 -23.02 4.56
N LEU A 253 10.37 -22.84 3.83
CA LEU A 253 9.17 -22.21 4.37
C LEU A 253 8.58 -23.07 5.52
N ALA A 254 8.48 -24.38 5.33
CA ALA A 254 8.00 -25.31 6.36
C ALA A 254 8.90 -25.27 7.61
N ARG A 255 10.22 -25.21 7.42
CA ARG A 255 11.20 -25.07 8.52
C ARG A 255 10.99 -23.78 9.30
N LEU A 256 10.81 -22.65 8.62
CA LEU A 256 10.56 -21.35 9.25
C LEU A 256 9.22 -21.30 9.98
N GLN A 257 8.17 -21.94 9.42
CA GLN A 257 6.87 -22.08 10.07
C GLN A 257 6.99 -22.91 11.36
N GLY A 258 7.67 -24.06 11.30
CA GLY A 258 7.92 -24.89 12.48
C GLY A 258 8.70 -24.16 13.59
N LEU A 259 9.73 -23.39 13.23
CA LEU A 259 10.47 -22.56 14.19
C LEU A 259 9.58 -21.47 14.82
N ALA A 260 8.73 -20.82 14.02
CA ALA A 260 7.81 -19.80 14.52
C ALA A 260 6.75 -20.38 15.47
N GLU A 261 6.23 -21.57 15.17
CA GLU A 261 5.30 -22.30 16.02
C GLU A 261 5.95 -22.75 17.33
N ALA A 262 7.16 -23.31 17.26
CA ALA A 262 7.93 -23.69 18.45
C ALA A 262 8.17 -22.49 19.37
N LYS A 263 8.52 -21.33 18.80
CA LYS A 263 8.70 -20.09 19.58
C LYS A 263 7.40 -19.63 20.24
N ARG A 264 6.26 -19.67 19.53
CA ARG A 264 4.95 -19.34 20.10
C ARG A 264 4.56 -20.29 21.23
N ALA A 265 4.85 -21.59 21.07
CA ALA A 265 4.61 -22.58 22.10
C ALA A 265 5.47 -22.31 23.34
N ALA A 266 6.77 -22.04 23.16
CA ALA A 266 7.69 -21.69 24.25
C ALA A 266 7.26 -20.40 24.98
N ASP A 267 6.84 -19.36 24.25
CA ASP A 267 6.33 -18.13 24.87
C ASP A 267 5.06 -18.39 25.69
N LYS A 268 4.18 -19.28 25.22
CA LYS A 268 2.95 -19.67 25.92
C LYS A 268 3.27 -20.45 27.20
N THR A 269 4.20 -21.41 27.13
CA THR A 269 4.63 -22.18 28.31
C THR A 269 5.35 -21.30 29.32
N HIS A 270 6.23 -20.40 28.86
CA HIS A 270 6.91 -19.45 29.74
C HIS A 270 5.92 -18.52 30.46
N LYS A 271 4.93 -17.97 29.75
CA LYS A 271 3.87 -17.15 30.37
C LYS A 271 3.02 -17.94 31.36
N ALA A 272 2.71 -19.21 31.06
CA ALA A 272 1.96 -20.07 31.96
C ALA A 272 2.77 -20.39 33.23
N ALA A 273 4.06 -20.73 33.07
CA ALA A 273 4.99 -20.98 34.18
C ALA A 273 5.15 -19.74 35.07
N PHE A 274 5.32 -18.55 34.48
CA PHE A 274 5.41 -17.30 35.24
C PHE A 274 4.14 -17.03 36.07
N LYS A 275 2.95 -17.20 35.47
CA LYS A 275 1.67 -17.05 36.19
C LYS A 275 1.51 -18.10 37.30
N ALA A 276 1.94 -19.33 37.07
CA ALA A 276 1.89 -20.40 38.05
C ALA A 276 2.83 -20.11 39.24
N ALA A 277 4.05 -19.65 38.96
CA ALA A 277 5.02 -19.26 39.98
C ALA A 277 4.53 -18.09 40.84
N GLU A 278 3.95 -17.06 40.21
CA GLU A 278 3.40 -15.92 40.95
C GLU A 278 2.19 -16.33 41.82
N LYS A 279 1.32 -17.20 41.31
CA LYS A 279 0.21 -17.76 42.10
C LYS A 279 0.72 -18.58 43.29
N ALA A 280 1.79 -19.35 43.10
CA ALA A 280 2.41 -20.11 44.17
C ALA A 280 3.03 -19.20 45.24
N ARG A 281 3.71 -18.12 44.83
CA ARG A 281 4.27 -17.11 45.75
C ARG A 281 3.18 -16.46 46.62
N VAL A 282 2.08 -16.02 46.00
CA VAL A 282 0.94 -15.43 46.73
C VAL A 282 0.29 -16.45 47.67
N ALA A 283 0.18 -17.72 47.26
CA ALA A 283 -0.35 -18.77 48.12
C ALA A 283 0.55 -19.04 49.34
N GLN A 284 1.86 -19.03 49.13
CA GLN A 284 2.86 -19.21 50.19
C GLN A 284 2.83 -18.03 51.17
N GLU A 285 2.84 -16.78 50.68
CA GLU A 285 2.73 -15.60 51.54
C GLU A 285 1.46 -15.60 52.40
N LYS A 286 0.34 -16.07 51.84
CA LYS A 286 -0.91 -16.24 52.58
C LYS A 286 -0.83 -17.37 53.63
N ALA A 287 -0.10 -18.44 53.36
CA ALA A 287 0.14 -19.52 54.32
C ALA A 287 1.04 -19.03 55.47
N ASP A 288 2.12 -18.32 55.15
CA ASP A 288 3.05 -17.75 56.14
C ASP A 288 2.35 -16.73 57.04
N ARG A 289 1.51 -15.85 56.47
CA ARG A 289 0.69 -14.91 57.25
C ARG A 289 -0.28 -15.63 58.19
N ARG A 290 -0.84 -16.78 57.78
CA ARG A 290 -1.72 -17.58 58.65
C ARG A 290 -0.94 -18.22 59.80
N LEU A 291 0.28 -18.69 59.54
CA LEU A 291 1.17 -19.22 60.56
C LEU A 291 1.57 -18.14 61.57
N ALA A 292 2.00 -16.96 61.11
CA ALA A 292 2.34 -15.84 61.99
C ALA A 292 1.17 -15.42 62.90
N VAL A 293 -0.06 -15.31 62.35
CA VAL A 293 -1.26 -15.01 63.15
C VAL A 293 -1.57 -16.11 64.17
N ALA A 294 -1.26 -17.38 63.85
CA ALA A 294 -1.44 -18.49 64.78
C ALA A 294 -0.39 -18.45 65.91
N GLU A 295 0.86 -18.11 65.59
CA GLU A 295 1.95 -17.92 66.55
C GLU A 295 1.67 -16.75 67.49
N ASP A 296 1.25 -15.59 66.98
CA ASP A 296 0.88 -14.43 67.81
C ASP A 296 -0.24 -14.78 68.80
N LYS A 297 -1.29 -15.48 68.33
CA LYS A 297 -2.38 -15.95 69.20
C LYS A 297 -1.92 -16.97 70.23
N ALA A 298 -0.95 -17.82 69.90
CA ALA A 298 -0.38 -18.77 70.84
C ALA A 298 0.46 -18.05 71.92
N TRP A 299 1.24 -17.05 71.51
CA TRP A 299 2.03 -16.20 72.41
C TRP A 299 1.13 -15.40 73.36
N GLU A 300 0.07 -14.77 72.84
CA GLU A 300 -0.90 -14.02 73.66
C GLU A 300 -1.59 -14.93 74.70
N LYS A 301 -1.96 -16.15 74.31
CA LYS A 301 -2.49 -17.15 75.27
C LYS A 301 -1.47 -17.53 76.35
N GLN A 302 -0.20 -17.67 75.99
CA GLN A 302 0.87 -17.96 76.96
C GLN A 302 1.07 -16.80 77.94
N LEU A 303 1.05 -15.56 77.46
CA LEU A 303 1.15 -14.36 78.29
C LEU A 303 -0.02 -14.27 79.28
N MET A 304 -1.25 -14.46 78.80
CA MET A 304 -2.47 -14.46 79.64
C MET A 304 -2.46 -15.60 80.68
N ALA A 305 -1.89 -16.76 80.33
CA ALA A 305 -1.73 -17.86 81.28
C ALA A 305 -0.67 -17.54 82.35
N ALA A 306 0.44 -16.91 81.96
CA ALA A 306 1.48 -16.45 82.87
C ALA A 306 0.97 -15.36 83.83
N GLU A 307 0.19 -14.40 83.33
CA GLU A 307 -0.43 -13.35 84.15
C GLU A 307 -1.42 -13.93 85.17
N LYS A 308 -2.31 -14.83 84.75
CA LYS A 308 -3.20 -15.56 85.68
C LYS A 308 -2.44 -16.36 86.72
N GLN A 309 -1.29 -16.93 86.36
CA GLN A 309 -0.46 -17.67 87.30
C GLN A 309 0.22 -16.73 88.30
N ALA A 310 0.72 -15.57 87.86
CA ALA A 310 1.29 -14.53 88.71
C ALA A 310 0.25 -13.93 89.68
N GLU A 311 -1.00 -13.76 89.22
CA GLU A 311 -2.10 -13.30 90.07
C GLU A 311 -2.44 -14.34 91.15
N LYS A 312 -2.47 -15.63 90.79
CA LYS A 312 -2.66 -16.73 91.75
C LYS A 312 -1.55 -16.79 92.79
N THR A 313 -0.28 -16.58 92.40
CA THR A 313 0.83 -16.55 93.36
C THR A 313 0.73 -15.34 94.27
N ARG A 314 0.38 -14.15 93.76
CA ARG A 314 0.17 -12.95 94.58
C ARG A 314 -0.97 -13.13 95.60
N LEU A 315 -2.10 -13.71 95.18
CA LEU A 315 -3.21 -14.07 96.08
C LEU A 315 -2.80 -15.12 97.13
N ALA A 316 -1.94 -16.08 96.76
CA ALA A 316 -1.41 -17.06 97.70
C ALA A 316 -0.45 -16.43 98.71
N GLU A 317 0.38 -15.47 98.28
CA GLU A 317 1.25 -14.68 99.13
C GLU A 317 0.45 -13.76 100.07
N GLU A 318 -0.58 -13.09 99.60
CA GLU A 318 -1.51 -12.32 100.43
C GLU A 318 -2.22 -13.21 101.46
N LYS A 319 -2.69 -14.40 101.07
CA LYS A 319 -3.27 -15.37 102.01
C LYS A 319 -2.25 -15.88 103.02
N ARG A 320 -1.00 -16.08 102.63
CA ARG A 320 0.10 -16.44 103.54
C ARG A 320 0.42 -15.30 104.51
N ALA A 321 0.51 -14.06 104.02
CA ALA A 321 0.71 -12.86 104.83
C ALA A 321 -0.46 -12.63 105.80
N ALA A 322 -1.70 -12.87 105.37
CA ALA A 322 -2.90 -12.82 106.20
C ALA A 322 -2.90 -13.92 107.28
N LYS A 323 -2.47 -15.14 106.95
CA LYS A 323 -2.26 -16.21 107.96
C LYS A 323 -1.19 -15.84 108.97
N THR A 324 -0.08 -15.23 108.54
CA THR A 324 0.98 -14.77 109.45
C THR A 324 0.53 -13.60 110.32
N ARG A 325 -0.34 -12.70 109.81
CA ARG A 325 -1.02 -11.69 110.65
C ARG A 325 -1.97 -12.35 111.66
N ALA A 326 -2.80 -13.29 111.23
CA ALA A 326 -3.74 -13.99 112.11
C ALA A 326 -3.07 -14.84 113.20
N THR A 327 -1.88 -15.43 112.94
CA THR A 327 -1.09 -16.10 113.99
C THR A 327 -0.47 -15.09 114.96
N ARG A 328 -0.07 -13.90 114.49
CA ARG A 328 0.39 -12.79 115.32
C ARG A 328 -0.74 -12.25 116.20
N ASP A 329 -1.95 -12.13 115.66
CA ASP A 329 -3.16 -11.71 116.37
C ASP A 329 -3.64 -12.78 117.36
N ARG A 330 -3.52 -14.09 117.03
CA ARG A 330 -3.75 -15.19 117.98
C ARG A 330 -2.69 -15.25 119.09
N ALA A 331 -1.44 -14.87 118.82
CA ALA A 331 -0.40 -14.74 119.84
C ALA A 331 -0.66 -13.53 120.76
N ALA A 332 -1.19 -12.42 120.21
CA ALA A 332 -1.66 -11.27 120.99
C ALA A 332 -2.92 -11.62 121.83
N ALA A 333 -3.87 -12.39 121.28
CA ALA A 333 -5.07 -12.85 121.97
C ALA A 333 -4.77 -13.88 123.09
N ARG A 334 -3.70 -14.70 122.96
CA ARG A 334 -3.20 -15.55 124.05
C ARG A 334 -2.56 -14.75 125.20
N LYS A 335 -2.08 -13.53 124.94
CA LYS A 335 -1.58 -12.60 125.96
C LYS A 335 -2.70 -11.80 126.65
N ALA A 336 -3.88 -11.72 126.03
CA ALA A 336 -5.05 -10.99 126.55
C ALA A 336 -6.08 -11.89 127.29
N LYS A 337 -5.88 -13.21 127.36
CA LYS A 337 -6.79 -14.16 128.04
C LYS A 337 -6.35 -14.47 129.49
N LYS A 338 -5.87 -13.45 130.21
CA LYS A 338 -5.61 -13.48 131.67
C LYS A 338 -6.57 -12.59 132.47
N ASP A 339 -7.39 -11.76 131.82
CA ASP A 339 -8.37 -10.92 132.50
C ASP A 339 -9.72 -10.94 131.77
N GLY A 340 -10.82 -11.05 132.53
CA GLY A 340 -12.09 -10.44 132.14
C GLY A 340 -13.17 -11.37 131.57
N MET A 341 -14.11 -11.70 132.44
CA MET A 341 -15.38 -12.42 132.28
C MET A 341 -16.51 -11.48 131.80
N GLY A 342 -17.51 -11.97 131.03
CA GLY A 342 -18.89 -11.42 131.06
C GLY A 342 -19.66 -11.16 129.74
N GLN A 343 -20.74 -11.94 129.53
CA GLN A 343 -22.10 -11.63 128.97
C GLN A 343 -22.30 -11.33 127.45
N ALA A 344 -23.06 -12.17 126.69
CA ALA A 344 -24.54 -12.21 126.42
C ALA A 344 -24.99 -11.13 125.39
N ASN A 345 -25.84 -11.28 124.35
CA ASN A 345 -26.88 -12.23 123.88
C ASN A 345 -27.21 -11.98 122.37
N ASN A 346 -27.97 -12.91 121.75
CA ASN A 346 -28.92 -12.78 120.59
C ASN A 346 -28.40 -12.32 119.21
N GLU A 347 -28.92 -12.72 118.03
CA GLU A 347 -30.02 -13.59 117.59
C GLU A 347 -29.91 -13.80 116.05
N LEU A 348 -30.46 -14.93 115.57
CA LEU A 348 -31.19 -15.15 114.30
C LEU A 348 -30.49 -15.10 112.92
N GLY A 349 -30.70 -16.18 112.14
CA GLY A 349 -30.48 -16.27 110.67
C GLY A 349 -31.57 -15.54 109.85
N PRO A 350 -31.90 -15.89 108.58
CA PRO A 350 -31.68 -17.17 107.90
C PRO A 350 -31.41 -17.13 106.35
N GLN A 351 -31.16 -18.33 105.79
CA GLN A 351 -31.58 -18.97 104.52
C GLN A 351 -32.12 -18.18 103.28
N GLY A 352 -31.53 -18.48 102.10
CA GLY A 352 -32.11 -18.73 100.74
C GLY A 352 -33.06 -17.70 100.08
N PRO A 353 -33.66 -17.97 98.89
CA PRO A 353 -33.25 -18.67 97.66
C PRO A 353 -33.62 -17.88 96.36
N GLY A 354 -33.55 -18.49 95.16
CA GLY A 354 -34.60 -18.31 94.13
C GLY A 354 -34.39 -17.36 92.93
N LEU A 355 -33.98 -17.95 91.79
CA LEU A 355 -34.67 -18.00 90.48
C LEU A 355 -35.88 -17.05 90.19
N VAL A 356 -35.95 -16.59 88.92
CA VAL A 356 -37.13 -16.38 88.02
C VAL A 356 -37.38 -14.95 87.44
N GLN A 357 -37.35 -14.90 86.10
CA GLN A 357 -38.10 -14.14 85.06
C GLN A 357 -38.23 -12.60 84.94
N GLU A 358 -37.98 -12.19 83.69
CA GLU A 358 -38.80 -11.39 82.74
C GLU A 358 -39.09 -9.88 82.90
N ALA A 359 -39.13 -9.30 81.69
CA ALA A 359 -40.01 -8.25 81.18
C ALA A 359 -39.60 -6.78 81.31
N HIS A 360 -39.28 -6.24 80.13
CA HIS A 360 -39.80 -5.02 79.50
C HIS A 360 -40.23 -3.82 80.33
N GLY A 361 -39.72 -2.65 79.90
CA GLY A 361 -40.45 -1.39 79.99
C GLY A 361 -39.56 -0.17 79.73
N PRO A 362 -39.78 0.61 78.65
CA PRO A 362 -39.26 1.96 78.50
C PRO A 362 -40.18 2.97 79.21
N ALA A 363 -39.60 4.08 79.63
CA ALA A 363 -40.21 5.20 80.35
C ALA A 363 -39.71 6.48 79.66
N LEU A 364 -40.44 7.58 79.42
CA LEU A 364 -41.78 8.11 79.70
C LEU A 364 -42.01 9.19 78.61
N GLY A 365 -43.23 9.43 78.08
CA GLY A 365 -44.26 10.34 78.67
C GLY A 365 -43.85 11.82 78.50
N LEU A 366 -44.59 12.80 77.96
CA LEU A 366 -46.03 13.13 77.86
C LEU A 366 -46.12 14.22 76.75
N GLY A 367 -47.15 14.43 75.93
CA GLY A 367 -48.59 14.30 76.13
C GLY A 367 -49.23 15.68 76.31
N THR A 368 -49.83 16.23 75.22
CA THR A 368 -51.06 17.08 75.13
C THR A 368 -51.18 18.33 76.02
N GLY A 369 -51.68 19.50 75.62
CA GLY A 369 -52.60 19.92 74.57
C GLY A 369 -53.28 21.22 75.08
N ASP A 370 -53.75 22.05 74.14
CA ASP A 370 -54.81 23.05 74.23
C ASP A 370 -54.64 24.43 74.94
N CYS A 371 -54.81 25.44 74.06
CA CYS A 371 -55.71 26.61 74.12
C CYS A 371 -55.33 27.92 74.88
N ILE A 372 -55.00 28.95 74.06
CA ILE A 372 -55.46 30.38 73.99
C ILE A 372 -55.80 31.08 75.34
N PRO A 373 -55.27 32.31 75.70
CA PRO A 373 -55.51 33.55 74.93
C PRO A 373 -54.52 34.75 74.99
N MET A 374 -54.80 35.72 74.10
CA MET A 374 -54.69 37.20 74.20
C MET A 374 -53.29 37.90 74.19
N VAL A 375 -52.98 38.42 72.98
CA VAL A 375 -52.50 39.77 72.64
C VAL A 375 -51.67 40.55 73.68
N THR A 376 -50.39 40.75 73.37
CA THR A 376 -49.82 42.11 73.31
C THR A 376 -48.87 42.26 72.11
N ASN A 377 -48.93 43.45 71.54
CA ASN A 377 -48.36 43.90 70.28
C ASN A 377 -46.89 44.30 70.48
N SER A 378 -45.93 43.50 69.98
CA SER A 378 -44.51 43.87 69.77
C SER A 378 -43.79 42.70 69.09
N ASN A 379 -43.76 42.60 67.74
CA ASN A 379 -42.72 41.84 66.99
C ASN A 379 -42.90 41.84 65.46
N GLN A 380 -43.12 43.00 64.83
CA GLN A 380 -43.09 43.10 63.35
C GLN A 380 -41.68 43.41 62.79
N GLY A 381 -40.67 43.60 63.65
CA GLY A 381 -39.29 43.90 63.24
C GLY A 381 -38.41 42.67 62.97
N GLU A 382 -38.51 41.62 63.80
CA GLU A 382 -37.61 40.46 63.74
C GLU A 382 -37.96 39.50 62.58
N THR A 383 -39.24 39.27 62.30
CA THR A 383 -39.69 38.34 61.25
C THR A 383 -39.34 38.78 59.81
N ARG A 384 -39.15 40.09 59.57
CA ARG A 384 -38.83 40.63 58.23
C ARG A 384 -37.34 40.60 57.90
N LEU A 385 -36.48 40.68 58.93
CA LEU A 385 -35.03 40.51 58.80
C LEU A 385 -34.70 39.03 58.59
N ASP A 386 -35.32 38.12 59.36
CA ASP A 386 -35.11 36.68 59.20
C ASP A 386 -35.56 36.16 57.83
N LEU A 387 -36.69 36.64 57.28
CA LEU A 387 -37.10 36.30 55.92
C LEU A 387 -36.12 36.81 54.85
N ARG A 388 -35.48 37.97 55.07
CA ARG A 388 -34.47 38.51 54.15
C ARG A 388 -33.15 37.76 54.24
N HIS A 389 -32.74 37.36 55.45
CA HIS A 389 -31.57 36.51 55.65
C HIS A 389 -31.78 35.12 55.07
N SER A 390 -32.96 34.53 55.24
CA SER A 390 -33.32 33.24 54.63
C SER A 390 -33.35 33.30 53.10
N LYS A 391 -33.92 34.36 52.50
CA LYS A 391 -33.90 34.54 51.03
C LYS A 391 -32.50 34.80 50.48
N ARG A 392 -31.64 35.53 51.20
CA ARG A 392 -30.23 35.69 50.81
C ARG A 392 -29.46 34.38 50.90
N ALA A 393 -29.64 33.63 51.98
CA ALA A 393 -29.03 32.31 52.15
C ALA A 393 -29.48 31.32 51.06
N GLN A 394 -30.76 31.32 50.70
CA GLN A 394 -31.26 30.54 49.55
C GLN A 394 -30.65 31.00 48.22
N GLY A 395 -30.52 32.31 48.01
CA GLY A 395 -29.87 32.87 46.82
C GLY A 395 -28.39 32.46 46.71
N ASP A 396 -27.66 32.51 47.82
CA ASP A 396 -26.26 32.11 47.89
C ASP A 396 -26.08 30.61 47.65
N GLU A 397 -26.99 29.77 48.16
CA GLU A 397 -26.99 28.32 47.92
C GLU A 397 -27.29 28.01 46.44
N THR A 398 -28.27 28.69 45.83
CA THR A 398 -28.55 28.52 44.40
C THR A 398 -27.40 28.98 43.51
N ASN A 399 -26.70 30.06 43.88
CA ASN A 399 -25.52 30.53 43.15
C ASN A 399 -24.35 29.55 43.28
N LYS A 400 -24.16 28.92 44.44
CA LYS A 400 -23.16 27.85 44.61
C LYS A 400 -23.45 26.65 43.72
N ILE A 401 -24.71 26.20 43.67
CA ILE A 401 -25.13 25.07 42.84
C ILE A 401 -24.90 25.39 41.35
N ASP A 402 -25.25 26.61 40.90
CA ASP A 402 -25.04 27.05 39.52
C ASP A 402 -23.54 27.15 39.17
N GLU A 403 -22.69 27.63 40.07
CA GLU A 403 -21.24 27.64 39.87
C GLU A 403 -20.62 26.23 39.85
N GLU A 404 -21.09 25.30 40.70
CA GLU A 404 -20.69 23.90 40.65
C GLU A 404 -21.11 23.22 39.34
N GLU A 405 -22.32 23.53 38.84
CA GLU A 405 -22.81 23.02 37.57
C GLU A 405 -21.99 23.57 36.39
N LYS A 406 -21.69 24.87 36.38
CA LYS A 406 -20.77 25.48 35.39
C LYS A 406 -19.40 24.81 35.42
N LEU A 407 -18.82 24.60 36.59
CA LEU A 407 -17.52 23.92 36.74
C LEU A 407 -17.57 22.49 36.18
N ARG A 408 -18.65 21.74 36.44
CA ARG A 408 -18.86 20.41 35.84
C ARG A 408 -18.97 20.45 34.32
N VAL A 409 -19.72 21.41 33.77
CA VAL A 409 -19.86 21.59 32.32
C VAL A 409 -18.52 21.94 31.67
N PHE A 410 -17.73 22.81 32.28
CA PHE A 410 -16.38 23.13 31.80
C PHE A 410 -15.44 21.93 31.88
N ALA A 411 -15.48 21.16 32.97
CA ALA A 411 -14.69 19.93 33.10
C ALA A 411 -15.05 18.91 32.03
N ASN A 412 -16.35 18.69 31.76
CA ASN A 412 -16.81 17.79 30.70
C ASN A 412 -16.41 18.26 29.30
N ARG A 413 -16.51 19.57 29.01
CA ARG A 413 -16.04 20.12 27.73
C ARG A 413 -14.54 19.91 27.55
N ARG A 414 -13.75 20.09 28.62
CA ARG A 414 -12.30 19.87 28.58
C ARG A 414 -11.96 18.40 28.35
N ALA A 415 -12.60 17.49 29.09
CA ALA A 415 -12.44 16.05 28.92
C ALA A 415 -12.80 15.58 27.49
N ASN A 416 -13.91 16.09 26.93
CA ASN A 416 -14.29 15.79 25.54
C ASN A 416 -13.28 16.36 24.51
N ALA A 417 -12.75 17.56 24.74
CA ALA A 417 -11.72 18.14 23.88
C ALA A 417 -10.41 17.34 23.95
N ASP A 418 -10.03 16.84 25.12
CA ASP A 418 -8.86 15.99 25.31
C ASP A 418 -9.04 14.62 24.66
N ALA A 419 -10.20 13.98 24.84
CA ALA A 419 -10.53 12.73 24.18
C ALA A 419 -10.52 12.86 22.64
N LYS A 420 -11.01 13.99 22.10
CA LYS A 420 -10.96 14.26 20.66
C LYS A 420 -9.52 14.46 20.17
N ARG A 421 -8.69 15.20 20.91
CA ARG A 421 -7.26 15.37 20.57
C ARG A 421 -6.52 14.04 20.57
N GLU A 422 -6.81 13.16 21.52
CA GLU A 422 -6.20 11.84 21.60
C GLU A 422 -6.66 10.91 20.47
N PHE A 423 -7.95 10.95 20.11
CA PHE A 423 -8.49 10.26 18.94
C PHE A 423 -7.83 10.73 17.64
N ASP A 424 -7.72 12.05 17.42
CA ASP A 424 -7.09 12.62 16.23
C ASP A 424 -5.58 12.27 16.16
N SER A 425 -4.90 12.28 17.32
CA SER A 425 -3.49 11.88 17.43
C SER A 425 -3.28 10.41 17.07
N THR A 426 -4.12 9.51 17.60
CA THR A 426 -4.05 8.08 17.31
C THR A 426 -4.38 7.77 15.85
N MET A 427 -5.38 8.44 15.26
CA MET A 427 -5.69 8.32 13.84
C MET A 427 -4.54 8.78 12.96
N LYS A 428 -3.91 9.92 13.28
CA LYS A 428 -2.74 10.42 12.57
C LYS A 428 -1.54 9.46 12.68
N ALA A 429 -1.28 8.92 13.88
CA ALA A 429 -0.23 7.93 14.11
C ALA A 429 -0.48 6.63 13.32
N ASN A 430 -1.73 6.17 13.25
CA ASN A 430 -2.11 5.00 12.46
C ASN A 430 -2.00 5.24 10.96
N GLY A 431 -2.38 6.43 10.47
CA GLY A 431 -2.18 6.84 9.08
C GLY A 431 -0.70 6.90 8.69
N ILE A 432 0.18 7.35 9.58
CA ILE A 432 1.63 7.32 9.38
C ILE A 432 2.15 5.88 9.35
N ARG A 433 1.68 5.00 10.24
CA ARG A 433 2.04 3.57 10.23
C ARG A 433 1.64 2.87 8.94
N ARG A 434 0.42 3.08 8.43
CA ARG A 434 -0.01 2.52 7.14
C ARG A 434 0.86 3.00 6.00
N ARG A 435 1.12 4.32 5.92
CA ARG A 435 2.02 4.87 4.87
C ARG A 435 3.42 4.26 4.92
N ARG A 436 3.99 4.04 6.12
CA ARG A 436 5.29 3.38 6.27
C ARG A 436 5.24 1.91 5.80
N GLN A 437 4.17 1.19 6.10
CA GLN A 437 3.97 -0.19 5.61
C GLN A 437 3.85 -0.22 4.09
N ASP A 438 3.07 0.68 3.48
CA ASP A 438 2.93 0.77 2.03
C ASP A 438 4.26 1.07 1.35
N VAL A 439 5.03 2.02 1.87
CA VAL A 439 6.37 2.32 1.36
C VAL A 439 7.29 1.10 1.47
N LYS A 440 7.25 0.38 2.59
CA LYS A 440 8.04 -0.84 2.78
C LYS A 440 7.64 -1.93 1.78
N MET A 441 6.35 -2.13 1.54
CA MET A 441 5.85 -3.10 0.56
C MET A 441 6.24 -2.73 -0.87
N LYS A 442 6.16 -1.44 -1.23
CA LYS A 442 6.62 -0.93 -2.52
C LYS A 442 8.13 -1.14 -2.70
N LEU A 443 8.92 -0.91 -1.66
CA LEU A 443 10.37 -1.12 -1.68
C LEU A 443 10.70 -2.60 -1.90
N LEU A 444 10.07 -3.51 -1.16
CA LEU A 444 10.24 -4.96 -1.30
C LEU A 444 9.84 -5.42 -2.71
N GLY A 445 8.71 -4.94 -3.24
CA GLY A 445 8.28 -5.25 -4.60
C GLY A 445 9.25 -4.71 -5.67
N ALA A 446 9.83 -3.53 -5.46
CA ALA A 446 10.84 -2.97 -6.34
C ALA A 446 12.16 -3.75 -6.28
N GLN A 447 12.55 -4.23 -5.10
CA GLN A 447 13.74 -5.06 -4.91
C GLN A 447 13.58 -6.42 -5.59
N ALA A 448 12.44 -7.11 -5.38
CA ALA A 448 12.14 -8.37 -6.07
C ALA A 448 12.13 -8.22 -7.60
N LYS A 449 11.62 -7.10 -8.13
CA LYS A 449 11.68 -6.80 -9.57
C LYS A 449 13.12 -6.58 -10.05
N ARG A 450 13.97 -5.92 -9.26
CA ARG A 450 15.40 -5.74 -9.59
C ARG A 450 16.13 -7.06 -9.56
N GLU A 451 15.91 -7.90 -8.56
CA GLU A 451 16.50 -9.24 -8.46
C GLU A 451 16.08 -10.10 -9.63
N LYS A 452 14.80 -10.11 -10.01
CA LYS A 452 14.31 -10.84 -11.19
C LYS A 452 14.96 -10.35 -12.49
N ARG A 453 15.11 -9.02 -12.66
CA ARG A 453 15.83 -8.45 -13.82
C ARG A 453 17.31 -8.81 -13.80
N GLY A 454 17.94 -8.80 -12.64
CA GLY A 454 19.33 -9.22 -12.45
C GLY A 454 19.52 -10.68 -12.83
N GLN A 455 18.66 -11.58 -12.34
CA GLN A 455 18.67 -13.00 -12.69
C GLN A 455 18.48 -13.22 -14.20
N LEU A 456 17.53 -12.52 -14.83
CA LEU A 456 17.32 -12.59 -16.28
C LEU A 456 18.55 -12.09 -17.06
N HIS A 457 19.18 -11.01 -16.59
CA HIS A 457 20.40 -10.48 -17.19
C HIS A 457 21.57 -11.47 -17.04
N THR A 458 21.82 -12.01 -15.85
CA THR A 458 22.88 -13.00 -15.61
C THR A 458 22.64 -14.26 -16.43
N ALA A 459 21.40 -14.75 -16.51
CA ALA A 459 21.04 -15.88 -17.37
C ALA A 459 21.26 -15.58 -18.86
N LYS A 460 21.05 -14.33 -19.30
CA LYS A 460 21.37 -13.92 -20.67
C LYS A 460 22.88 -13.91 -20.89
N VAL A 461 23.65 -13.32 -19.99
CA VAL A 461 25.12 -13.26 -20.09
C VAL A 461 25.74 -14.66 -20.07
N LEU A 462 25.29 -15.56 -19.20
CA LEU A 462 25.76 -16.95 -19.15
C LEU A 462 25.45 -17.68 -20.46
N ARG A 463 24.24 -17.52 -21.01
CA ARG A 463 23.88 -18.09 -22.32
C ARG A 463 24.76 -17.57 -23.44
N THR A 464 25.02 -16.26 -23.49
CA THR A 464 25.92 -15.67 -24.49
C THR A 464 27.36 -16.16 -24.32
N GLY A 465 27.84 -16.27 -23.07
CA GLY A 465 29.19 -16.78 -22.79
C GLY A 465 29.38 -18.24 -23.18
N GLN A 466 28.39 -19.10 -22.91
CA GLN A 466 28.42 -20.51 -23.30
C GLN A 466 28.36 -20.69 -24.81
N LEU A 467 27.47 -19.95 -25.50
CA LEU A 467 27.41 -19.95 -26.96
C LEU A 467 28.74 -19.55 -27.58
N ASN A 468 29.37 -18.49 -27.06
CA ASN A 468 30.67 -18.04 -27.55
C ASN A 468 31.78 -19.07 -27.30
N ALA A 469 31.78 -19.73 -26.13
CA ALA A 469 32.75 -20.78 -25.81
C ALA A 469 32.60 -22.02 -26.71
N GLU A 470 31.37 -22.42 -27.04
CA GLU A 470 31.11 -23.50 -28.01
C GLU A 470 31.57 -23.11 -29.41
N ILE A 471 31.30 -21.86 -29.85
CA ILE A 471 31.78 -21.35 -31.14
C ILE A 471 33.31 -21.37 -31.20
N ASP A 472 33.98 -20.96 -30.14
CA ASP A 472 35.45 -20.99 -30.08
C ASP A 472 35.99 -22.43 -30.04
N SER A 473 35.30 -23.36 -29.36
CA SER A 473 35.63 -24.80 -29.41
C SER A 473 35.52 -25.36 -30.83
N MET A 474 34.41 -25.09 -31.53
CA MET A 474 34.20 -25.52 -32.91
C MET A 474 35.27 -24.93 -33.84
N ARG A 475 35.66 -23.65 -33.65
CA ARG A 475 36.77 -23.05 -34.38
C ARG A 475 38.09 -23.78 -34.11
N THR A 476 38.38 -24.14 -32.86
CA THR A 476 39.60 -24.89 -32.55
C THR A 476 39.61 -26.31 -33.10
N ASP A 477 38.46 -26.97 -33.17
CA ASP A 477 38.34 -28.33 -33.73
C ASP A 477 38.48 -28.31 -35.25
N LEU A 478 37.93 -27.31 -35.93
CA LEU A 478 38.15 -27.07 -37.36
C LEU A 478 39.62 -26.77 -37.68
N LEU A 479 40.31 -26.02 -36.81
CA LEU A 479 41.76 -25.80 -36.94
C LEU A 479 42.59 -27.06 -36.67
N ARG A 480 42.08 -28.01 -35.87
CA ARG A 480 42.76 -29.27 -35.54
C ARG A 480 42.47 -30.40 -36.54
N GLY A 481 41.34 -30.36 -37.23
CA GLY A 481 40.93 -31.31 -38.27
C GLY A 481 41.59 -31.13 -39.65
N GLY A 482 42.49 -30.15 -39.81
CA GLY A 482 43.21 -29.88 -41.06
C GLY A 482 44.46 -30.74 -41.32
N ALA A 483 44.75 -31.76 -40.50
CA ALA A 483 45.83 -32.71 -40.76
C ALA A 483 45.27 -33.97 -41.47
N LEU A 484 45.20 -33.91 -42.80
CA LEU A 484 44.91 -35.06 -43.65
C LEU A 484 45.95 -36.17 -43.43
N PRO A 485 45.55 -37.45 -43.26
CA PRO A 485 46.48 -38.57 -43.34
C PRO A 485 46.92 -38.75 -44.79
N ASP A 486 48.23 -38.60 -45.00
CA ASP A 486 48.93 -38.84 -46.26
C ASP A 486 48.73 -40.30 -46.70
N GLN A 487 47.94 -40.50 -47.75
CA GLN A 487 47.88 -41.76 -48.48
C GLN A 487 48.54 -41.56 -49.84
N SER A 488 49.85 -41.76 -49.87
CA SER A 488 50.55 -42.12 -51.10
C SER A 488 51.60 -43.19 -50.79
N SER A 489 51.35 -44.43 -51.26
CA SER A 489 52.34 -45.27 -51.94
C SER A 489 51.77 -46.68 -52.18
N SER A 490 51.23 -46.88 -53.38
CA SER A 490 51.34 -48.16 -54.07
C SER A 490 52.75 -48.27 -54.64
N GLY A 491 53.39 -49.44 -54.51
CA GLY A 491 54.72 -49.65 -55.07
C GLY A 491 55.39 -50.98 -54.69
N SER A 492 54.80 -52.11 -55.11
CA SER A 492 55.43 -53.34 -55.64
C SER A 492 54.44 -54.50 -55.64
#